data_AF-A0A2D8LMA8-F1
#
_entry.id   AF-A0A2D8LMA8-F1
#
_cell.length_a   1.000
_cell.length_b   1.000
_cell.length_c   1.000
_cell.angle_alpha   90.00
_cell.angle_beta   90.00
_cell.angle_gamma   90.00
#
_symmetry.space_group_name_H-M   'P 1'
#
loop_
_entity.id
_entity.type
_entity.pdbx_description
1 polymer ?
#
loop_
_entity_poly.entity_id
_entity_poly.type
_entity_poly.pdbx_seq_one_letter_code
_entity_poly.pdbx_strand_id
1 'polypeptide(L)'
;MNNDIHTIKEIIKHPTSELLQVKIGKLVRTTLPIILFYSLITELEVKKLQQDEYCKLTLDMNYPILKKVDPNISILENRTVNGHTRYYSKPVKFIDDNYLISSEWYERNLEYYVRWLKRKVNI
;
A
#
# COMPACT_ATOMS: atom_id res chain seq x y z
N MET A 1 -3.58 -8.92 21.97
CA MET A 1 -3.09 -8.79 20.58
C MET A 1 -3.90 -7.67 19.93
N ASN A 2 -3.28 -6.70 19.27
CA ASN A 2 -3.99 -5.56 18.71
C ASN A 2 -4.98 -6.02 17.62
N ASN A 3 -6.25 -5.59 17.68
CA ASN A 3 -7.30 -6.08 16.78
C ASN A 3 -6.91 -5.91 15.30
N ASP A 4 -6.23 -4.82 14.97
CA ASP A 4 -5.74 -4.51 13.62
C ASP A 4 -4.76 -5.56 13.07
N ILE A 5 -3.80 -5.98 13.89
CA ILE A 5 -2.80 -6.99 13.48
C ILE A 5 -3.46 -8.35 13.33
N HIS A 6 -4.41 -8.69 14.22
CA HIS A 6 -5.19 -9.91 14.08
C HIS A 6 -5.97 -9.94 12.76
N THR A 7 -6.61 -8.82 12.39
CA THR A 7 -7.29 -8.69 11.09
C THR A 7 -6.35 -8.94 9.92
N ILE A 8 -5.13 -8.39 9.92
CA ILE A 8 -4.17 -8.67 8.83
C ILE A 8 -3.77 -10.15 8.81
N LYS A 9 -3.52 -10.76 9.97
CA LYS A 9 -3.20 -12.20 10.05
C LYS A 9 -4.29 -13.06 9.42
N GLU A 10 -5.54 -12.78 9.73
CA GLU A 10 -6.68 -13.49 9.15
C GLU A 10 -6.76 -13.30 7.63
N ILE A 11 -6.57 -12.07 7.12
CA ILE A 11 -6.53 -11.80 5.67
C ILE A 11 -5.42 -12.60 4.98
N ILE A 12 -4.23 -12.68 5.58
CA ILE A 12 -3.08 -13.40 5.01
C ILE A 12 -3.32 -14.91 5.01
N LYS A 13 -3.82 -15.45 6.12
CA LYS A 13 -4.02 -16.89 6.32
C LYS A 13 -5.22 -17.42 5.52
N HIS A 14 -6.29 -16.65 5.49
CA HIS A 14 -7.55 -16.98 4.86
C HIS A 14 -8.04 -15.79 4.04
N PRO A 15 -7.48 -15.54 2.85
CA PRO A 15 -8.07 -14.59 1.93
C PRO A 15 -9.45 -15.13 1.52
N THR A 16 -10.51 -14.69 2.23
CA THR A 16 -11.87 -15.19 2.04
C THR A 16 -12.46 -14.70 0.73
N SER A 17 -13.44 -15.43 0.19
CA SER A 17 -14.22 -14.98 -0.97
C SER A 17 -14.87 -13.62 -0.75
N GLU A 18 -15.28 -13.31 0.48
CA GLU A 18 -15.83 -12.01 0.87
C GLU A 18 -14.79 -10.88 0.83
N LEU A 19 -13.54 -11.15 1.21
CA LEU A 19 -12.42 -10.21 1.00
C LEU A 19 -12.07 -10.06 -0.47
N LEU A 20 -12.22 -11.12 -1.28
CA LEU A 20 -12.10 -11.03 -2.73
C LEU A 20 -13.26 -10.23 -3.35
N GLN A 21 -14.42 -10.17 -2.69
CA GLN A 21 -15.52 -9.26 -3.06
C GLN A 21 -15.26 -7.80 -2.63
N VAL A 22 -14.34 -7.56 -1.68
CA VAL A 22 -13.91 -6.19 -1.36
C VAL A 22 -13.06 -5.66 -2.51
N LYS A 23 -13.49 -4.53 -3.10
CA LYS A 23 -12.70 -3.81 -4.10
C LYS A 23 -11.27 -3.61 -3.59
N ILE A 24 -10.27 -4.04 -4.36
CA ILE A 24 -8.85 -4.00 -3.99
C ILE A 24 -8.39 -2.67 -3.41
N GLY A 25 -8.87 -1.54 -3.94
CA GLY A 25 -8.54 -0.21 -3.40
C GLY A 25 -8.95 -0.05 -1.93
N LYS A 26 -10.10 -0.62 -1.52
CA LYS A 26 -10.52 -0.65 -0.11
C LYS A 26 -9.64 -1.59 0.71
N LEU A 27 -9.29 -2.78 0.19
CA LEU A 27 -8.38 -3.71 0.87
C LEU A 27 -7.02 -3.05 1.16
N VAL A 28 -6.40 -2.42 0.17
CA VAL A 28 -5.11 -1.72 0.31
C VAL A 28 -5.25 -0.54 1.27
N ARG A 29 -6.27 0.29 1.10
CA ARG A 29 -6.49 1.48 1.94
C ARG A 29 -6.74 1.12 3.42
N THR A 30 -7.21 -0.08 3.71
CA THR A 30 -7.35 -0.59 5.08
C THR A 30 -6.03 -1.19 5.59
N THR A 31 -5.38 -2.04 4.80
CA THR A 31 -4.25 -2.87 5.27
C THR A 31 -2.91 -2.16 5.23
N LEU A 32 -2.59 -1.44 4.16
CA LEU A 32 -1.27 -0.83 3.97
C LEU A 32 -0.95 0.24 5.02
N PRO A 33 -1.91 1.08 5.48
CA PRO A 33 -1.62 2.00 6.57
C PRO A 33 -1.23 1.31 7.88
N ILE A 34 -1.88 0.20 8.22
CA ILE A 34 -1.59 -0.60 9.41
C ILE A 34 -0.20 -1.24 9.27
N ILE A 35 0.11 -1.80 8.10
CA ILE A 35 1.41 -2.40 7.79
C ILE A 35 2.55 -1.39 7.99
N LEU A 36 2.39 -0.18 7.49
CA LEU A 36 3.40 0.88 7.66
C LEU A 36 3.50 1.36 9.10
N PHE A 37 2.37 1.61 9.76
CA PHE A 37 2.34 2.12 11.13
C PHE A 37 3.03 1.17 12.12
N TYR A 38 2.77 -0.13 12.01
CA TYR A 38 3.42 -1.15 12.84
C TYR A 38 4.77 -1.64 12.29
N SER A 39 5.29 -1.02 11.23
CA SER A 39 6.56 -1.39 10.60
C SER A 39 6.66 -2.89 10.25
N LEU A 40 5.56 -3.47 9.74
CA LEU A 40 5.45 -4.89 9.43
C LEU A 40 6.16 -5.28 8.13
N ILE A 41 6.78 -4.33 7.45
CA ILE A 41 7.65 -4.53 6.28
C ILE A 41 8.97 -3.81 6.52
N THR A 42 10.04 -4.30 5.88
CA THR A 42 11.38 -3.71 6.02
C THR A 42 11.48 -2.34 5.34
N GLU A 43 12.42 -1.51 5.77
CA GLU A 43 12.76 -0.25 5.08
C GLU A 43 13.15 -0.45 3.62
N LEU A 44 13.85 -1.55 3.31
CA LEU A 44 14.19 -1.92 1.94
C LEU A 44 12.93 -2.16 1.10
N GLU A 45 11.92 -2.80 1.66
CA GLU A 45 10.65 -3.02 0.98
C GLU A 45 9.90 -1.70 0.76
N VAL A 46 9.91 -0.78 1.73
CA VAL A 46 9.36 0.58 1.57
C VAL A 46 10.08 1.35 0.46
N LYS A 47 11.41 1.23 0.35
CA LYS A 47 12.19 1.82 -0.76
C LYS A 47 11.82 1.21 -2.11
N LYS A 48 11.59 -0.11 -2.16
CA LYS A 48 11.17 -0.81 -3.39
C LYS A 48 9.76 -0.43 -3.84
N LEU A 49 8.83 -0.25 -2.90
CA LEU A 49 7.45 0.21 -3.21
C LEU A 49 7.38 1.64 -3.76
N GLN A 50 8.49 2.38 -3.76
CA GLN A 50 8.63 3.69 -4.39
C GLN A 50 9.14 3.61 -5.84
N GLN A 51 9.48 2.41 -6.34
CA GLN A 51 10.07 2.22 -7.67
C GLN A 51 9.05 1.67 -8.66
N ASP A 52 8.89 2.36 -9.79
CA ASP A 52 7.96 1.98 -10.87
C ASP A 52 8.17 0.53 -11.33
N GLU A 53 9.41 0.16 -11.62
CA GLU A 53 9.76 -1.17 -12.13
C GLU A 53 9.39 -2.29 -11.15
N TYR A 54 9.70 -2.10 -9.86
CA TYR A 54 9.38 -3.08 -8.83
C TYR A 54 7.86 -3.25 -8.68
N CYS A 55 7.14 -2.14 -8.62
CA CYS A 55 5.68 -2.11 -8.52
C CYS A 55 5.02 -2.74 -9.76
N LYS A 56 5.57 -2.52 -10.95
CA LYS A 56 5.07 -3.13 -12.18
C LYS A 56 5.27 -4.63 -12.18
N LEU A 57 6.48 -5.10 -11.88
CA LEU A 57 6.82 -6.53 -11.92
C LEU A 57 6.16 -7.33 -10.79
N THR A 58 6.01 -6.74 -9.61
CA THR A 58 5.53 -7.47 -8.42
C THR A 58 4.02 -7.36 -8.22
N LEU A 59 3.44 -6.21 -8.58
CA LEU A 59 2.07 -5.82 -8.21
C LEU A 59 1.19 -5.45 -9.41
N ASP A 60 1.73 -5.48 -10.63
CA ASP A 60 1.10 -4.99 -11.87
C ASP A 60 0.58 -3.54 -11.74
N MET A 61 1.34 -2.70 -11.02
CA MET A 61 1.04 -1.29 -10.83
C MET A 61 1.93 -0.43 -11.75
N ASN A 62 1.31 0.50 -12.48
CA ASN A 62 2.04 1.40 -13.40
C ASN A 62 2.68 2.60 -12.67
N TYR A 63 2.36 2.80 -11.40
CA TYR A 63 2.90 3.86 -10.56
C TYR A 63 3.40 3.26 -9.25
N PRO A 64 4.34 3.94 -8.56
CA PRO A 64 4.77 3.56 -7.24
C PRO A 64 3.58 3.41 -6.30
N ILE A 65 3.62 2.38 -5.47
CA ILE A 65 2.58 2.17 -4.46
C ILE A 65 2.73 3.19 -3.34
N LEU A 66 3.98 3.51 -2.98
CA LEU A 66 4.31 4.53 -2.01
C LEU A 66 4.99 5.70 -2.70
N LYS A 67 4.60 6.91 -2.30
CA LYS A 67 5.31 8.14 -2.66
C LYS A 67 5.66 8.86 -1.37
N LYS A 68 6.95 9.11 -1.14
CA LYS A 68 7.40 9.94 -0.01
C LYS A 68 6.84 11.35 -0.16
N VAL A 69 6.29 11.90 0.93
CA VAL A 69 5.76 13.26 0.97
C VAL A 69 6.92 14.25 1.00
N ASP A 70 6.89 15.21 0.08
CA ASP A 70 7.70 16.42 0.16
C ASP A 70 6.95 17.46 1.03
N PRO A 71 7.49 17.85 2.19
CA PRO A 71 6.83 18.80 3.09
C PRO A 71 6.81 20.24 2.54
N ASN A 72 7.57 20.55 1.49
CA ASN A 72 7.67 21.90 0.93
C ASN A 72 6.59 22.23 -0.11
N ILE A 73 5.79 21.25 -0.52
CA ILE A 73 4.70 21.42 -1.49
C ILE A 73 3.37 20.94 -0.90
N SER A 74 2.26 21.38 -1.48
CA SER A 74 0.93 21.01 -0.98
C SER A 74 0.67 19.49 -1.12
N ILE A 75 -0.28 18.97 -0.34
CA ILE A 75 -0.74 17.58 -0.49
C ILE A 75 -1.32 17.34 -1.89
N LEU A 76 -1.97 18.34 -2.50
CA LEU A 76 -2.49 18.26 -3.85
C LEU A 76 -1.38 18.08 -4.87
N GLU A 77 -0.28 18.83 -4.76
CA GLU A 77 0.88 18.68 -5.63
C GLU A 77 1.59 17.33 -5.40
N ASN A 78 1.80 16.95 -4.14
CA ASN A 78 2.38 15.65 -3.78
C ASN A 78 1.62 14.48 -4.42
N ARG A 79 0.27 14.52 -4.43
CA ARG A 79 -0.55 13.42 -4.96
C ARG A 79 -0.79 13.47 -6.47
N THR A 80 -0.34 14.52 -7.14
CA THR A 80 -0.56 14.73 -8.57
C THR A 80 0.64 14.27 -9.39
N VAL A 81 0.38 13.54 -10.46
CA VAL A 81 1.35 13.10 -11.46
C VAL A 81 0.76 13.40 -12.84
N ASN A 82 1.48 14.17 -13.65
CA ASN A 82 1.05 14.58 -15.00
C ASN A 82 -0.37 15.18 -15.02
N GLY A 83 -0.67 16.05 -14.04
CA GLY A 83 -1.97 16.72 -13.94
C GLY A 83 -3.11 15.87 -13.35
N HIS A 84 -2.86 14.61 -12.99
CA HIS A 84 -3.88 13.73 -12.40
C HIS A 84 -3.53 13.34 -10.97
N THR A 85 -4.52 13.32 -10.10
CA THR A 85 -4.39 12.77 -8.75
C THR A 85 -4.23 11.24 -8.82
N ARG A 86 -3.05 10.72 -8.49
CA ARG A 86 -2.70 9.29 -8.53
C ARG A 86 -2.52 8.65 -7.15
N TYR A 87 -2.57 9.45 -6.08
CA TYR A 87 -2.40 8.96 -4.71
C TYR A 87 -3.55 9.44 -3.83
N TYR A 88 -3.89 8.68 -2.79
CA TYR A 88 -4.84 9.11 -1.76
C TYR A 88 -4.32 10.35 -1.00
N SER A 89 -5.24 11.15 -0.45
CA SER A 89 -4.90 12.42 0.21
C SER A 89 -4.32 12.28 1.62
N LYS A 90 -4.54 11.14 2.28
CA LYS A 90 -4.13 10.94 3.68
C LYS A 90 -2.72 10.35 3.72
N PRO A 91 -1.72 11.08 4.24
CA PRO A 91 -0.40 10.51 4.48
C PRO A 91 -0.43 9.44 5.56
N VAL A 92 0.49 8.49 5.45
CA VAL A 92 0.73 7.44 6.43
C VAL A 92 2.19 7.53 6.87
N LYS A 93 2.41 7.43 8.18
CA LYS A 93 3.73 7.45 8.77
C LYS A 93 4.39 6.08 8.68
N PHE A 94 5.68 6.06 8.36
CA PHE A 94 6.56 4.91 8.51
C PHE A 94 7.89 5.41 9.07
N ILE A 95 8.23 4.98 10.29
CA ILE A 95 9.35 5.49 11.08
C ILE A 95 9.26 7.02 11.19
N ASP A 96 10.12 7.80 10.51
CA ASP A 96 10.18 9.26 10.61
C ASP A 96 9.60 9.98 9.38
N ASP A 97 9.23 9.22 8.34
CA ASP A 97 8.75 9.77 7.07
C ASP A 97 7.25 9.59 6.88
N ASN A 98 6.67 10.45 6.05
CA ASN A 98 5.29 10.34 5.59
C ASN A 98 5.24 9.88 4.13
N TYR A 99 4.30 8.99 3.84
CA TYR A 99 4.09 8.42 2.52
C TYR A 99 2.63 8.54 2.09
N LEU A 100 2.40 8.78 0.81
CA LEU A 100 1.10 8.64 0.17
C LEU A 100 0.99 7.25 -0.48
N ILE A 101 -0.23 6.73 -0.51
CA ILE A 101 -0.54 5.43 -1.12
C ILE A 101 -1.23 5.67 -2.46
N SER A 102 -0.80 4.95 -3.50
CA SER A 102 -1.42 5.01 -4.84
C SER A 102 -2.92 4.73 -4.79
N SER A 103 -3.69 5.41 -5.62
CA SER A 103 -5.13 5.18 -5.81
C SER A 103 -5.47 4.31 -7.03
N GLU A 104 -4.47 3.95 -7.85
CA GLU A 104 -4.65 3.34 -9.17
C GLU A 104 -4.83 1.81 -9.10
N TRP A 105 -5.65 1.32 -8.18
CA TRP A 105 -5.88 -0.11 -7.98
C TRP A 105 -7.01 -0.63 -8.86
N TYR A 106 -6.75 -1.75 -9.55
CA TYR A 106 -7.72 -2.45 -10.39
C TYR A 106 -7.88 -3.90 -9.93
N GLU A 107 -9.00 -4.54 -10.25
CA GLU A 107 -9.30 -5.91 -9.79
C GLU A 107 -8.18 -6.91 -10.08
N ARG A 108 -7.51 -6.80 -11.24
CA ARG A 108 -6.35 -7.63 -11.60
C ARG A 108 -5.17 -7.55 -10.61
N ASN A 109 -5.04 -6.48 -9.83
CA ASN A 109 -3.97 -6.31 -8.85
C ASN A 109 -4.19 -7.12 -7.56
N LEU A 110 -5.40 -7.66 -7.34
CA LEU A 110 -5.79 -8.31 -6.10
C LEU A 110 -4.91 -9.51 -5.76
N GLU A 111 -4.74 -10.43 -6.70
CA GLU A 111 -3.93 -11.63 -6.47
C GLU A 111 -2.47 -11.28 -6.17
N TYR A 112 -1.91 -10.32 -6.92
CA TYR A 112 -0.54 -9.85 -6.70
C TYR A 112 -0.37 -9.23 -5.30
N TYR A 113 -1.33 -8.41 -4.86
CA TYR A 113 -1.29 -7.79 -3.54
C TYR A 113 -1.37 -8.84 -2.43
N VAL A 114 -2.27 -9.82 -2.52
CA VAL A 114 -2.37 -10.91 -1.54
C VAL A 114 -1.08 -11.75 -1.49
N ARG A 115 -0.49 -12.05 -2.65
CA ARG A 115 0.80 -12.75 -2.73
C ARG A 115 1.93 -11.93 -2.11
N TRP A 116 1.94 -10.62 -2.33
CA TRP A 116 2.90 -9.72 -1.72
C TRP A 116 2.75 -9.70 -0.19
N LEU A 117 1.52 -9.58 0.33
CA LEU A 117 1.24 -9.61 1.77
C LEU A 117 1.84 -10.87 2.42
N LYS A 118 1.55 -12.05 1.86
CA LYS A 118 2.06 -13.35 2.34
C LYS A 118 3.58 -13.45 2.39
N ARG A 119 4.29 -12.77 1.48
CA ARG A 119 5.74 -12.86 1.35
C ARG A 119 6.51 -11.82 2.14
N LYS A 120 5.88 -10.68 2.43
CA LYS A 120 6.59 -9.46 2.85
C LYS A 120 6.18 -8.96 4.23
N VAL A 121 4.95 -9.24 4.66
CA VAL A 121 4.43 -8.76 5.94
C VAL A 121 4.86 -9.72 7.05
N ASN A 122 5.59 -9.19 8.03
CA ASN A 122 6.17 -9.92 9.14
C ASN A 122 5.20 -9.95 10.33
N ILE A 123 4.28 -10.93 10.36
CA ILE A 123 3.29 -11.10 11.44
C ILE A 123 3.04 -12.56 11.80
#